data_AF-A0A1D6MPT8-F1
#
_entry.id   AF-A0A1D6MPT8-F1
#
_cell.length_a   1.000
_cell.length_b   1.000
_cell.length_c   1.000
_cell.angle_alpha   90.00
_cell.angle_beta   90.00
_cell.angle_gamma   90.00
#
_symmetry.space_group_name_H-M   'P 1'
#
loop_
_entity.id
_entity.type
_entity.pdbx_description
1 polymer ?
#
loop_
_entity_poly.entity_id
_entity_poly.type
_entity_poly.pdbx_seq_one_letter_code
_entity_poly.pdbx_strand_id
1 'polypeptide(L)' 'MRIVEKPDEFVDSVLSAQREAASLFGVNTLLIEKYITQPRHVEVEVFGDQHGNAIYLYERDCSLQRRHQKIIEEAPAV' A
#
# COMPACT_ATOMS: atom_id res chain seq x y z
N MET A 1 -6.23 4.61 -3.83
CA MET A 1 -6.28 3.22 -4.35
C MET A 1 -7.72 2.89 -4.67
N ARG A 2 -7.97 2.11 -5.73
CA ARG A 2 -9.30 1.56 -6.04
C ARG A 2 -9.20 0.13 -6.52
N ILE A 3 -10.22 -0.65 -6.19
CA ILE A 3 -10.40 -2.04 -6.63
C ILE A 3 -11.32 -2.00 -7.85
N VAL A 4 -10.95 -2.72 -8.90
CA VAL A 4 -11.74 -2.89 -10.12
C VAL A 4 -12.02 -4.38 -10.27
N GLU A 5 -13.29 -4.78 -10.17
CA GLU A 5 -13.66 -6.20 -10.22
C GLU A 5 -14.05 -6.64 -11.63
N LYS A 6 -14.52 -5.71 -12.47
CA LYS A 6 -14.99 -6.01 -13.83
C LYS A 6 -14.29 -5.15 -14.88
N PRO A 7 -14.09 -5.67 -16.11
CA PRO A 7 -13.49 -4.91 -17.20
C PRO A 7 -14.21 -3.59 -17.52
N ASP A 8 -15.55 -3.58 -17.46
CA ASP A 8 -16.35 -2.40 -17.83
C ASP A 8 -16.21 -1.24 -16.82
N GLU A 9 -15.73 -1.50 -15.60
CA GLU A 9 -15.50 -0.49 -14.56
C GLU A 9 -14.12 0.18 -14.68
N PHE A 10 -13.23 -0.38 -15.51
CA PHE A 10 -11.81 -0.06 -15.52
C PHE A 10 -11.54 1.37 -15.97
N VAL A 11 -12.11 1.81 -17.10
CA VAL A 11 -11.84 3.12 -17.69
C VAL A 11 -12.23 4.25 -16.75
N ASP A 12 -13.45 4.18 -16.19
CA ASP A 12 -13.95 5.19 -15.25
C ASP A 12 -13.12 5.23 -13.96
N SER A 13 -12.71 4.05 -13.48
CA SER A 13 -11.86 3.92 -12.29
C SER A 13 -10.48 4.54 -12.50
N VAL A 14 -9.85 4.31 -13.66
CA VAL A 14 -8.56 4.90 -14.04
C VAL A 14 -8.67 6.43 -14.11
N LEU A 15 -9.62 6.96 -14.90
CA LEU A 15 -9.76 8.41 -15.10
C LEU A 15 -10.05 9.15 -13.79
N SER A 16 -10.87 8.56 -12.93
CA SER A 16 -11.15 9.16 -11.63
C SER A 16 -9.92 9.07 -10.70
N ALA A 17 -9.09 8.02 -10.81
CA ALA A 17 -7.92 7.83 -9.94
C ALA A 17 -6.78 8.76 -10.37
N GLN A 18 -6.62 8.99 -11.68
CA GLN A 18 -5.68 9.98 -12.22
C GLN A 18 -6.00 11.39 -11.75
N ARG A 19 -7.28 11.78 -11.74
CA ARG A 19 -7.73 13.09 -11.22
C ARG A 19 -7.41 13.26 -9.74
N GLU A 20 -7.70 12.23 -8.94
CA GLU A 20 -7.38 12.21 -7.50
C GLU A 20 -5.87 12.31 -7.27
N ALA A 21 -5.07 11.50 -7.98
CA ALA A 21 -3.62 11.49 -7.88
C ALA A 21 -3.01 12.85 -8.26
N ALA A 22 -3.47 13.44 -9.37
CA ALA A 22 -3.02 14.78 -9.79
C ALA A 22 -3.34 15.85 -8.73
N SER A 23 -4.53 15.79 -8.14
CA SER A 23 -4.97 16.76 -7.13
C SER A 23 -4.23 16.63 -5.79
N LEU A 24 -3.89 15.41 -5.36
CA LEU A 24 -3.29 15.16 -4.05
C LEU A 24 -1.75 15.14 -4.08
N PHE A 25 -1.17 14.67 -5.19
CA PHE A 25 0.27 14.41 -5.30
C PHE A 25 0.93 15.17 -6.47
N GLY A 26 0.17 15.88 -7.31
CA GLY A 26 0.70 16.59 -8.47
C GLY A 26 1.12 15.69 -9.64
N VAL A 27 0.88 14.38 -9.55
CA VAL A 27 1.26 13.37 -10.55
C VAL A 27 0.07 12.46 -10.81
N ASN A 28 -0.19 12.13 -12.08
CA ASN A 28 -1.33 11.30 -12.49
C ASN A 28 -0.94 9.88 -12.97
N THR A 29 0.34 9.52 -12.83
CA THR A 29 0.81 8.18 -13.17
C THR A 29 0.19 7.17 -12.22
N LEU A 30 -0.32 6.06 -12.77
CA LEU A 30 -0.92 4.97 -12.02
C LEU A 30 -0.16 3.67 -12.27
N LEU A 31 -0.09 2.83 -11.24
CA LEU A 31 0.31 1.44 -11.29
C LEU A 31 -0.95 0.57 -11.22
N ILE A 32 -0.93 -0.58 -11.90
CA ILE A 32 -1.96 -1.60 -11.80
C ILE A 32 -1.34 -2.87 -11.21
N GLU A 33 -1.98 -3.42 -10.19
CA GLU A 33 -1.55 -4.64 -9.53
C GLU A 33 -2.71 -5.62 -9.40
N LYS A 34 -2.39 -6.90 -9.25
CA LYS A 34 -3.38 -7.92 -8.93
C LYS A 34 -3.87 -7.73 -7.50
N TYR A 35 -5.18 -7.59 -7.32
CA TYR A 35 -5.78 -7.46 -6.00
C TYR A 35 -5.79 -8.80 -5.25
N ILE A 36 -5.34 -8.80 -4.00
CA ILE A 36 -5.36 -9.95 -3.07
C ILE A 36 -6.50 -9.73 -2.10
N THR A 37 -7.43 -10.68 -1.98
CA THR A 37 -8.68 -10.52 -1.23
C THR A 37 -8.54 -10.73 0.28
N GLN A 38 -7.58 -11.56 0.72
CA GLN A 38 -7.32 -11.85 2.13
C GLN A 38 -5.82 -11.69 2.45
N PRO A 39 -5.25 -10.48 2.30
CA PRO A 39 -3.84 -10.25 2.58
C PRO A 39 -3.58 -10.10 4.08
N ARG A 40 -2.38 -10.47 4.53
CA ARG A 40 -1.76 -9.86 5.71
C ARG A 40 -0.92 -8.66 5.26
N HIS A 41 -0.97 -7.56 5.98
CA HIS A 41 -0.09 -6.42 5.75
C HIS A 41 1.06 -6.51 6.73
N VAL A 42 2.17 -7.11 6.30
CA VAL A 42 3.39 -7.25 7.11
C VAL A 42 4.44 -6.30 6.56
N GLU A 43 5.05 -5.52 7.44
CA GLU A 43 6.13 -4.60 7.08
C GLU A 43 7.36 -4.81 7.96
N VAL A 44 8.54 -4.54 7.41
CA VAL A 44 9.84 -4.74 8.08
C VAL A 44 10.50 -3.39 8.30
N GLU A 45 10.94 -3.14 9.53
CA GLU A 45 11.69 -1.94 9.86
C GLU A 45 13.16 -2.12 9.50
N VAL A 46 13.76 -1.14 8.81
CA VAL A 46 15.15 -1.22 8.34
C VAL A 46 15.90 0.08 8.67
N PHE A 47 17.11 -0.05 9.22
CA PHE A 47 18.05 1.06 9.41
C PHE A 47 19.31 0.81 8.57
N GLY A 48 19.80 1.84 7.89
CA GLY A 48 21.05 1.82 7.15
C GLY A 48 21.92 3.02 7.50
N ASP A 49 23.24 2.84 7.51
CA ASP A 49 24.21 3.91 7.71
C ASP A 49 25.03 4.22 6.45
N GLN A 50 25.84 5.28 6.49
CA GLN A 50 26.69 5.70 5.36
C GLN A 50 27.95 4.83 5.18
N HIS A 51 28.21 3.90 6.11
CA HIS A 51 29.36 2.99 6.06
C HIS A 51 29.01 1.66 5.38
N GLY A 52 27.79 1.53 4.88
CA GLY A 52 27.29 0.33 4.19
C GLY A 52 26.71 -0.72 5.14
N ASN A 53 26.48 -0.40 6.41
CA ASN A 53 25.79 -1.29 7.32
C ASN A 53 24.28 -1.13 7.19
N ALA A 54 23.56 -2.24 7.32
CA ALA A 54 22.11 -2.25 7.42
C ALA A 54 21.65 -3.31 8.43
N ILE A 55 20.62 -2.99 9.18
CA ILE A 55 19.94 -3.91 10.10
C ILE A 55 18.44 -3.86 9.84
N TYR A 56 17.75 -4.94 10.19
CA TYR A 56 16.30 -4.96 10.27
C TYR A 56 15.87 -5.13 11.74
N LEU A 57 14.78 -4.48 12.14
CA LEU A 57 14.21 -4.60 13.47
C LEU A 57 12.88 -5.35 13.41
N TYR A 58 12.98 -6.64 13.06
CA TYR A 58 11.83 -7.54 12.92
C TYR A 58 10.72 -6.93 12.03
N GLU A 59 9.52 -7.45 12.18
CA GLU A 59 8.35 -7.10 11.41
C GLU A 59 7.20 -6.59 12.28
N ARG A 60 6.24 -5.91 11.66
CA ARG A 60 4.97 -5.50 12.25
C ARG A 60 3.81 -6.11 11.48
N ASP A 61 2.81 -6.63 12.19
CA ASP A 61 1.51 -6.95 11.61
C ASP A 61 0.62 -5.71 11.65
N CYS A 62 0.30 -5.17 10.48
CA CYS A 62 -0.58 -4.02 10.29
C CYS A 62 -1.88 -4.41 9.56
N SER A 63 -2.28 -5.69 9.62
CA SER A 63 -3.42 -6.22 8.87
C SER A 63 -4.77 -5.66 9.34
N LEU A 64 -4.85 -5.20 10.59
CA LEU A 64 -6.05 -4.58 11.15
C LEU A 64 -6.24 -3.15 10.61
N GLN A 65 -7.00 -3.07 9.53
CA GLN A 65 -7.21 -1.85 8.77
C GLN A 65 -8.69 -1.53 8.57
N ARG A 66 -9.00 -0.24 8.43
CA ARG A 66 -10.32 0.23 7.97
C ARG A 66 -10.11 1.13 6.75
N ARG A 67 -10.72 0.77 5.62
CA ARG A 67 -10.59 1.51 4.34
C ARG A 67 -9.12 1.77 3.94
N HIS A 68 -8.28 0.74 4.05
CA HIS A 68 -6.83 0.78 3.72
C HIS A 68 -6.01 1.74 4.58
N GLN A 69 -6.48 2.05 5.79
CA GLN A 69 -5.74 2.80 6.80
C GLN A 69 -5.49 1.90 8.01
N LYS A 70 -4.26 1.87 8.51
CA LYS A 70 -3.86 1.10 9.70
C LYS A 70 -4.62 1.62 10.93
N ILE A 71 -5.17 0.70 11.72
CA ILE A 71 -5.92 1.02 12.94
C ILE A 71 -5.20 0.46 14.17
N ILE A 72 -4.74 -0.79 14.07
CA ILE A 72 -3.94 -1.45 15.10
C ILE A 72 -2.72 -2.05 14.42
N GLU A 73 -1.57 -1.90 15.07
CA GLU A 73 -0.27 -2.38 14.60
C GLU A 73 0.39 -3.12 15.76
N GLU A 74 0.84 -4.34 15.51
CA GLU A 74 1.45 -5.22 16.51
C GLU A 74 2.85 -5.66 16.08
N ALA A 75 3.75 -5.88 17.03
CA ALA A 75 5.11 -6.36 16.78
C ALA A 75 5.53 -7.36 17.87
N PRO A 76 6.17 -8.50 17.51
CA PRO A 76 6.40 -9.02 16.15
C PRO A 76 5.09 -9.48 15.48
N ALA A 77 5.14 -9.84 14.19
CA ALA A 77 3.98 -10.42 13.50
C ALA A 77 3.83 -11.89 13.88
N VAL A 78 3.14 -12.14 14.99
CA VAL A 78 2.79 -13.49 15.46
C VAL A 78 1.74 -14.15 14.54
#